data_AF-A0A6A5SAU6-F1
#
_entry.id   AF-A0A6A5SAU6-F1
#
_cell.length_a   1.000
_cell.length_b   1.000
_cell.length_c   1.000
_cell.angle_alpha   90.00
_cell.angle_beta   90.00
_cell.angle_gamma   90.00
#
_symmetry.space_group_name_H-M   'P 1'
#
loop_
_entity.id
_entity.type
_entity.pdbx_description
1 polymer ?
#
loop_
_entity_poly.entity_id
_entity_poly.type
_entity_poly.pdbx_seq_one_letter_code
_entity_poly.pdbx_strand_id
1 'polypeptide(L)'
;MKLAMLGMSTAFSHLDLNVARVIEDLDGGTEYPVRKYIQTAVALTNKDKRNCTKIIPKMHREANFRDWAKDQPKNTNAINASVTFTEDHAKKYDTRFRYDILKAGESRISDPRCLHGTDGPATTRRVAVFAWLVEHDGQRLRQPGTGSVEELGRAHWDLLLGPKLNSPSGYPDKTGIPIEKFPASMHLLSPSAISNAIVGRIPYSDLSVQSELAVLFGHNKDARVKLIRNNRKCMLAQVKKNVA
;
A
#
# COMPACT_ATOMS: atom_id res chain seq x y z
N MET A 1 -0.33 8.98 6.78
CA MET A 1 0.81 9.77 6.23
C MET A 1 2.02 9.55 7.12
N LYS A 2 3.24 9.42 6.56
CA LYS A 2 4.48 9.33 7.34
C LYS A 2 5.35 10.55 7.03
N LEU A 3 5.76 11.25 8.10
CA LEU A 3 6.65 12.41 8.06
C LEU A 3 8.00 12.01 8.66
N ALA A 4 9.09 12.42 8.02
CA ALA A 4 10.41 12.47 8.63
C ALA A 4 11.01 13.85 8.41
N MET A 5 11.59 14.42 9.46
CA MET A 5 12.30 15.69 9.44
C MET A 5 13.81 15.44 9.36
N LEU A 6 14.55 16.44 8.89
CA LEU A 6 16.01 16.40 8.84
C LEU A 6 16.59 15.97 10.20
N GLY A 7 17.50 14.98 10.17
CA GLY A 7 18.19 14.47 11.35
C GLY A 7 17.41 13.42 12.17
N MET A 8 16.12 13.18 11.89
CA MET A 8 15.37 12.14 12.59
C MET A 8 15.96 10.74 12.33
N SER A 9 16.03 9.92 13.38
CA SER A 9 16.36 8.50 13.24
C SER A 9 15.22 7.79 12.50
N THR A 10 15.51 7.35 11.28
CA THR A 10 14.55 6.66 10.41
C THR A 10 14.97 5.23 10.11
N ALA A 11 16.17 4.79 10.50
CA ALA A 11 16.72 3.52 10.06
C ALA A 11 15.92 2.33 10.60
N PHE A 12 15.43 1.49 9.69
CA PHE A 12 14.83 0.18 10.00
C PHE A 12 14.87 -0.70 8.76
N SER A 13 14.72 -2.01 8.92
CA SER A 13 14.34 -2.92 7.83
C SER A 13 13.48 -4.03 8.40
N HIS A 14 12.37 -4.34 7.74
CA HIS A 14 11.39 -5.29 8.22
C HIS A 14 10.51 -5.90 7.15
N LEU A 15 9.71 -6.88 7.58
CA LEU A 15 8.50 -7.35 6.91
C LEU A 15 7.27 -6.80 7.66
N ASP A 16 6.30 -6.24 6.94
CA ASP A 16 5.03 -5.73 7.49
C ASP A 16 4.01 -6.84 7.80
N LEU A 17 4.36 -8.11 7.55
CA LEU A 17 3.47 -9.26 7.60
C LEU A 17 3.95 -10.27 8.64
N ASN A 18 3.00 -10.97 9.25
CA ASN A 18 3.28 -12.16 10.06
C ASN A 18 3.69 -13.33 9.15
N VAL A 19 4.89 -13.88 9.36
CA VAL A 19 5.44 -14.94 8.48
C VAL A 19 4.60 -16.22 8.51
N ALA A 20 4.11 -16.66 9.66
CA ALA A 20 3.29 -17.88 9.73
C ALA A 20 2.01 -17.75 8.93
N ARG A 21 1.34 -16.59 8.98
CA ARG A 21 0.15 -16.32 8.16
C ARG A 21 0.45 -16.33 6.65
N VAL A 22 1.61 -15.83 6.25
CA VAL A 22 2.03 -15.89 4.83
C VAL A 22 2.29 -17.34 4.40
N ILE A 23 2.91 -18.16 5.26
CA ILE A 23 3.13 -19.58 4.94
C ILE A 23 1.80 -20.33 4.84
N GLU A 24 0.89 -20.13 5.79
CA GLU A 24 -0.46 -20.70 5.75
C GLU A 24 -1.22 -20.30 4.47
N ASP A 25 -1.11 -19.03 4.05
CA ASP A 25 -1.65 -18.54 2.78
C ASP A 25 -1.08 -19.29 1.57
N LEU A 26 0.25 -19.43 1.53
CA LEU A 26 0.94 -20.15 0.45
C LEU A 26 0.58 -21.64 0.42
N ASP A 27 0.25 -22.23 1.56
CA ASP A 27 -0.25 -23.61 1.66
C ASP A 27 -1.74 -23.75 1.32
N GLY A 28 -2.43 -22.63 1.04
CA GLY A 28 -3.86 -22.60 0.70
C GLY A 28 -4.79 -22.70 1.91
N GLY A 29 -4.26 -22.60 3.12
CA GLY A 29 -4.98 -22.85 4.37
C GLY A 29 -5.74 -21.66 4.96
N THR A 30 -5.75 -20.49 4.30
CA THR A 30 -6.33 -19.27 4.89
C THR A 30 -7.52 -18.71 4.12
N GLU A 31 -8.54 -18.25 4.85
CA GLU A 31 -9.66 -17.46 4.34
C GLU A 31 -9.23 -16.05 3.92
N TYR A 32 -8.12 -15.54 4.50
CA TYR A 32 -7.64 -14.17 4.32
C TYR A 32 -6.25 -14.12 3.66
N PRO A 33 -6.18 -14.40 2.35
CA PRO A 33 -4.92 -14.58 1.64
C PRO A 33 -4.12 -13.28 1.51
N VAL A 34 -2.93 -13.24 2.10
CA VAL A 34 -2.01 -12.10 2.05
C VAL A 34 -1.53 -11.80 0.63
N ARG A 35 -1.47 -12.82 -0.26
CA ARG A 35 -1.20 -12.66 -1.69
C ARG A 35 -2.22 -11.77 -2.43
N LYS A 36 -3.35 -11.44 -1.79
CA LYS A 36 -4.38 -10.53 -2.31
C LYS A 36 -4.23 -9.08 -1.85
N TYR A 37 -3.13 -8.77 -1.17
CA TYR A 37 -2.80 -7.41 -0.76
C TYR A 37 -1.75 -6.79 -1.66
N ILE A 38 -1.84 -5.49 -1.86
CA ILE A 38 -0.84 -4.69 -2.56
C ILE A 38 -0.46 -3.52 -1.65
N GLN A 39 0.83 -3.36 -1.41
CA GLN A 39 1.35 -2.21 -0.67
C GLN A 39 1.71 -1.10 -1.64
N THR A 40 1.25 0.11 -1.36
CA THR A 40 1.57 1.29 -2.17
C THR A 40 2.18 2.41 -1.34
N ALA A 41 2.99 3.23 -1.98
CA ALA A 41 3.55 4.44 -1.40
C ALA A 41 3.56 5.55 -2.45
N VAL A 42 2.95 6.70 -2.15
CA VAL A 42 3.02 7.92 -2.96
C VAL A 42 3.95 8.90 -2.27
N ALA A 43 4.97 9.39 -2.99
CA ALA A 43 5.88 10.41 -2.48
C ALA A 43 5.25 11.80 -2.64
N LEU A 44 5.20 12.58 -1.55
CA LEU A 44 4.76 13.99 -1.59
C LEU A 44 5.94 14.97 -1.61
N THR A 45 7.15 14.47 -1.35
CA THR A 45 8.41 15.21 -1.50
C THR A 45 9.39 14.36 -2.29
N ASN A 46 10.39 15.00 -2.92
CA ASN A 46 11.48 14.28 -3.56
C ASN A 46 12.28 13.49 -2.52
N LYS A 47 12.60 12.24 -2.83
CA LYS A 47 13.43 11.38 -2.01
C LYS A 47 14.85 11.28 -2.58
N ASP A 48 15.81 10.96 -1.73
CA ASP A 48 17.18 10.62 -2.12
C ASP A 48 17.54 9.20 -1.62
N LYS A 49 18.74 8.71 -1.93
CA LYS A 49 19.21 7.37 -1.53
C LYS A 49 19.17 7.13 -0.01
N ARG A 50 19.43 8.15 0.80
CA ARG A 50 19.49 8.04 2.26
C ARG A 50 18.16 8.33 2.94
N ASN A 51 17.17 8.79 2.17
CA ASN A 51 15.85 9.15 2.64
C ASN A 51 14.74 8.59 1.75
N CYS A 52 14.95 7.39 1.20
CA CYS A 52 13.95 6.64 0.48
C CYS A 52 13.71 5.25 1.09
N THR A 53 12.68 4.56 0.61
CA THR A 53 12.54 3.14 0.95
C THR A 53 13.63 2.36 0.23
N LYS A 54 14.19 1.34 0.88
CA LYS A 54 14.93 0.26 0.23
C LYS A 54 14.09 -1.00 0.28
N ILE A 55 14.08 -1.77 -0.80
CA ILE A 55 13.33 -3.02 -0.91
C ILE A 55 14.28 -4.14 -1.31
N ILE A 56 13.99 -5.38 -0.95
CA ILE A 56 14.65 -6.57 -1.48
C ILE A 56 13.71 -7.17 -2.53
N PRO A 57 13.98 -6.96 -3.84
CA PRO A 57 13.18 -7.56 -4.89
C PRO A 57 13.24 -9.08 -4.85
N LYS A 58 12.33 -9.74 -5.57
CA LYS A 58 12.24 -11.22 -5.67
C LYS A 58 11.88 -11.94 -4.37
N MET A 59 11.80 -11.28 -3.21
CA MET A 59 11.35 -11.92 -1.96
C MET A 59 9.88 -12.35 -1.99
N HIS A 60 9.06 -11.76 -2.86
CA HIS A 60 7.68 -12.20 -3.07
C HIS A 60 7.56 -13.53 -3.81
N ARG A 61 8.65 -14.04 -4.41
CA ARG A 61 8.63 -15.36 -5.06
C ARG A 61 8.52 -16.42 -3.98
N GLU A 62 7.58 -17.34 -4.16
CA GLU A 62 7.24 -18.35 -3.16
C GLU A 62 8.46 -19.15 -2.69
N ALA A 63 9.29 -19.65 -3.63
CA ALA A 63 10.50 -20.40 -3.29
C ALA A 63 11.46 -19.61 -2.39
N ASN A 64 11.69 -18.34 -2.70
CA ASN A 64 12.59 -17.47 -1.94
C ASN A 64 12.00 -17.14 -0.55
N PHE A 65 10.70 -16.82 -0.50
CA PHE A 65 10.03 -16.49 0.75
C PHE A 65 10.00 -17.70 1.70
N ARG A 66 9.60 -18.87 1.20
CA ARG A 66 9.54 -20.11 1.99
C ARG A 66 10.90 -20.51 2.53
N ASP A 67 11.93 -20.42 1.69
CA ASP A 67 13.28 -20.78 2.10
C ASP A 67 13.79 -19.85 3.21
N TRP A 68 13.65 -18.53 3.03
CA TRP A 68 13.99 -17.54 4.05
C TRP A 68 13.16 -17.70 5.34
N ALA A 69 11.88 -18.04 5.21
CA ALA A 69 10.94 -18.18 6.32
C ALA A 69 11.26 -19.33 7.29
N LYS A 70 12.02 -20.35 6.86
CA LYS A 70 12.41 -21.49 7.70
C LYS A 70 13.20 -21.05 8.94
N ASP A 71 14.03 -20.03 8.78
CA ASP A 71 14.93 -19.53 9.81
C ASP A 71 14.29 -18.42 10.66
N GLN A 72 12.99 -18.16 10.45
CA GLN A 72 12.29 -17.04 11.08
C GLN A 72 11.44 -17.47 12.27
N PRO A 73 11.33 -16.64 13.31
CA PRO A 73 10.41 -16.89 14.40
C PRO A 73 8.96 -16.82 13.91
N LYS A 74 8.25 -17.95 14.02
CA LYS A 74 6.89 -18.15 13.46
C LYS A 74 5.81 -17.27 14.11
N ASN A 75 6.01 -16.82 15.36
CA ASN A 75 5.00 -16.09 16.13
C ASN A 75 5.28 -14.58 16.26
N THR A 76 5.92 -13.97 15.26
CA THR A 76 6.25 -12.54 15.29
C THR A 76 5.48 -11.77 14.23
N ASN A 77 4.92 -10.63 14.62
CA ASN A 77 4.12 -9.77 13.75
C ASN A 77 4.97 -8.80 12.92
N ALA A 78 6.26 -8.64 13.24
CA ALA A 78 7.22 -7.92 12.44
C ALA A 78 8.60 -8.56 12.62
N ILE A 79 9.33 -8.76 11.52
CA ILE A 79 10.68 -9.34 11.52
C ILE A 79 11.68 -8.28 11.13
N ASN A 80 12.79 -8.16 11.87
CA ASN A 80 13.88 -7.26 11.51
C ASN A 80 14.71 -7.84 10.35
N ALA A 81 14.46 -7.35 9.15
CA ALA A 81 15.12 -7.80 7.92
C ALA A 81 16.62 -7.47 7.88
N SER A 82 17.11 -6.51 8.67
CA SER A 82 18.55 -6.22 8.75
C SER A 82 19.34 -7.36 9.40
N VAL A 83 18.67 -8.19 10.20
CA VAL A 83 19.29 -9.33 10.89
C VAL A 83 19.03 -10.62 10.12
N THR A 84 17.84 -10.76 9.53
CA THR A 84 17.37 -12.04 9.02
C THR A 84 17.62 -12.24 7.52
N PHE A 85 17.95 -11.19 6.78
CA PHE A 85 18.39 -11.30 5.39
C PHE A 85 19.91 -11.19 5.29
N THR A 86 20.58 -12.31 5.06
CA THR A 86 22.04 -12.45 5.10
C THR A 86 22.67 -12.32 3.70
N GLU A 87 24.00 -12.26 3.64
CA GLU A 87 24.75 -12.32 2.39
C GLU A 87 24.55 -13.64 1.62
N ASP A 88 24.32 -14.75 2.34
CA ASP A 88 24.04 -16.04 1.72
C ASP A 88 22.66 -16.05 1.07
N HIS A 89 21.65 -15.45 1.73
CA HIS A 89 20.36 -15.19 1.10
C HIS A 89 20.50 -14.30 -0.14
N ALA A 90 21.32 -13.25 -0.06
CA ALA A 90 21.55 -12.35 -1.18
C ALA A 90 22.15 -13.05 -2.41
N LYS A 91 23.13 -13.93 -2.19
CA LYS A 91 23.76 -14.76 -3.24
C LYS A 91 22.77 -15.80 -3.78
N LYS A 92 22.13 -16.56 -2.90
CA LYS A 92 21.22 -17.66 -3.25
C LYS A 92 20.02 -17.20 -4.06
N TYR A 93 19.42 -16.07 -3.68
CA TYR A 93 18.22 -15.54 -4.32
C TYR A 93 18.53 -14.53 -5.46
N ASP A 94 19.82 -14.25 -5.70
CA ASP A 94 20.29 -13.23 -6.64
C ASP A 94 19.56 -11.89 -6.46
N THR A 95 19.59 -11.37 -5.23
CA THR A 95 18.89 -10.14 -4.87
C THR A 95 19.52 -9.43 -3.68
N ARG A 96 19.36 -8.10 -3.62
CA ARG A 96 19.88 -7.25 -2.54
C ARG A 96 18.91 -6.09 -2.31
N PHE A 97 19.11 -5.36 -1.22
CA PHE A 97 18.46 -4.08 -1.03
C PHE A 97 18.73 -3.15 -2.22
N ARG A 98 17.65 -2.63 -2.79
CA ARG A 98 17.66 -1.60 -3.83
C ARG A 98 16.89 -0.38 -3.36
N TYR A 99 17.43 0.79 -3.62
CA TYR A 99 16.81 2.06 -3.27
C TYR A 99 15.67 2.40 -4.25
N ASP A 100 14.49 2.60 -3.69
CA ASP A 100 13.28 3.04 -4.39
C ASP A 100 13.17 4.58 -4.28
N ILE A 101 13.95 5.27 -5.13
CA ILE A 101 14.05 6.72 -5.15
C ILE A 101 12.89 7.29 -5.96
N LEU A 102 11.88 7.83 -5.26
CA LEU A 102 10.71 8.46 -5.87
C LEU A 102 10.80 9.99 -5.83
N LYS A 103 10.43 10.63 -6.93
CA LYS A 103 10.13 12.07 -7.00
C LYS A 103 8.73 12.35 -6.45
N ALA A 104 8.47 13.60 -6.09
CA ALA A 104 7.14 14.02 -5.67
C ALA A 104 6.09 13.70 -6.76
N GLY A 105 5.00 13.05 -6.36
CA GLY A 105 3.94 12.58 -7.25
C GLY A 105 4.16 11.18 -7.84
N GLU A 106 5.35 10.59 -7.70
CA GLU A 106 5.59 9.21 -8.10
C GLU A 106 5.11 8.23 -7.03
N SER A 107 4.77 7.02 -7.47
CA SER A 107 4.29 5.95 -6.60
C SER A 107 5.12 4.67 -6.76
N ARG A 108 5.31 3.97 -5.63
CA ARG A 108 5.70 2.56 -5.62
C ARG A 108 4.46 1.71 -5.43
N ILE A 109 4.39 0.63 -6.21
CA ILE A 109 3.49 -0.49 -6.01
C ILE A 109 4.36 -1.71 -5.76
N SER A 110 4.16 -2.40 -4.63
CA SER A 110 4.99 -3.53 -4.23
C SER A 110 4.16 -4.64 -3.60
N ASP A 111 4.60 -5.88 -3.82
CA ASP A 111 4.09 -7.02 -3.09
C ASP A 111 4.50 -6.91 -1.60
N PRO A 112 3.55 -7.07 -0.66
CA PRO A 112 3.81 -6.86 0.77
C PRO A 112 4.78 -7.88 1.37
N ARG A 113 5.05 -9.00 0.69
CA ARG A 113 6.05 -9.99 1.10
C ARG A 113 7.49 -9.53 0.84
N CYS A 114 7.68 -8.41 0.14
CA CYS A 114 9.00 -7.86 -0.05
C CYS A 114 9.51 -7.21 1.24
N LEU A 115 10.63 -7.75 1.75
CA LEU A 115 11.40 -7.14 2.82
C LEU A 115 11.80 -5.72 2.41
N HIS A 116 11.62 -4.77 3.32
CA HIS A 116 11.88 -3.37 3.02
C HIS A 116 12.25 -2.57 4.26
N GLY A 117 12.85 -1.41 4.03
CA GLY A 117 13.34 -0.55 5.09
C GLY A 117 13.63 0.84 4.60
N THR A 118 14.39 1.56 5.38
CA THR A 118 14.98 2.84 4.98
C THR A 118 16.27 3.01 5.74
N ASP A 119 17.20 3.75 5.16
CA ASP A 119 18.39 4.16 5.89
C ASP A 119 18.07 5.39 6.73
N GLY A 120 18.99 5.72 7.64
CA GLY A 120 18.89 6.92 8.46
C GLY A 120 20.26 7.54 8.70
N PRO A 121 20.29 8.68 9.39
CA PRO A 121 19.14 9.55 9.67
C PRO A 121 18.55 10.17 8.37
N ALA A 122 17.34 10.73 8.45
CA ALA A 122 16.72 11.43 7.33
C ALA A 122 17.56 12.65 6.90
N THR A 123 17.92 12.71 5.62
CA THR A 123 18.72 13.78 5.02
C THR A 123 17.92 15.01 4.58
N THR A 124 16.59 14.89 4.54
CA THR A 124 15.68 15.99 4.20
C THR A 124 14.29 15.71 4.74
N ARG A 125 13.38 16.68 4.62
CA ARG A 125 11.96 16.47 4.91
C ARG A 125 11.39 15.44 3.92
N ARG A 126 10.90 14.33 4.45
CA ARG A 126 10.23 13.27 3.68
C ARG A 126 8.78 13.18 4.07
N VAL A 127 7.89 13.29 3.08
CA VAL A 127 6.47 13.04 3.27
C VAL A 127 6.02 11.97 2.28
N ALA A 128 5.38 10.92 2.78
CA ALA A 128 4.78 9.87 1.96
C ALA A 128 3.41 9.46 2.49
N VAL A 129 2.52 9.09 1.57
CA VAL A 129 1.23 8.46 1.86
C VAL A 129 1.35 7.00 1.50
N PHE A 130 0.94 6.12 2.42
CA PHE A 130 0.92 4.68 2.20
C PHE A 130 -0.54 4.23 2.15
N ALA A 131 -0.86 3.39 1.18
CA ALA A 131 -2.16 2.73 1.12
C ALA A 131 -1.95 1.24 0.87
N TRP A 132 -2.72 0.43 1.59
CA TRP A 132 -2.86 -1.00 1.33
C TRP A 132 -4.10 -1.20 0.50
N LEU A 133 -3.96 -1.81 -0.67
CA LEU A 133 -5.08 -2.25 -1.48
C LEU A 133 -5.36 -3.70 -1.13
N VAL A 134 -6.61 -4.00 -0.80
CA VAL A 134 -7.05 -5.31 -0.33
C VAL A 134 -8.18 -5.77 -1.23
N GLU A 135 -8.10 -7.00 -1.73
CA GLU A 135 -9.21 -7.63 -2.46
C GLU A 135 -10.44 -7.78 -1.56
N HIS A 136 -11.63 -7.70 -2.14
CA HIS A 136 -12.89 -7.96 -1.45
C HIS A 136 -13.73 -8.97 -2.24
N ASP A 137 -14.64 -9.66 -1.56
CA ASP A 137 -15.61 -10.57 -2.21
C ASP A 137 -16.95 -9.89 -2.57
N GLY A 138 -17.05 -8.58 -2.31
CA GLY A 138 -18.24 -7.77 -2.57
C GLY A 138 -19.01 -7.43 -1.30
N GLN A 139 -18.79 -8.19 -0.21
CA GLN A 139 -19.34 -7.89 1.10
C GLN A 139 -18.25 -7.57 2.12
N ARG A 140 -17.14 -8.32 2.09
CA ARG A 140 -16.05 -8.23 3.06
C ARG A 140 -14.71 -8.01 2.39
N LEU A 141 -13.87 -7.24 3.07
CA LEU A 141 -12.46 -7.14 2.75
C LEU A 141 -11.78 -8.48 3.12
N ARG A 142 -10.88 -8.98 2.26
CA ARG A 142 -10.13 -10.23 2.50
C ARG A 142 -8.98 -10.05 3.49
N GLN A 143 -9.19 -9.30 4.56
CA GLN A 143 -8.27 -9.18 5.69
C GLN A 143 -8.98 -9.43 7.02
N PRO A 144 -8.41 -10.24 7.93
CA PRO A 144 -9.09 -10.59 9.17
C PRO A 144 -9.27 -9.36 10.05
N GLY A 145 -10.49 -9.14 10.53
CA GLY A 145 -10.79 -7.94 11.30
C GLY A 145 -10.61 -6.68 10.46
N THR A 146 -11.03 -6.71 9.21
CA THR A 146 -11.33 -5.49 8.46
C THR A 146 -12.83 -5.51 8.18
N GLY A 147 -13.47 -4.36 8.28
CA GLY A 147 -14.92 -4.27 8.14
C GLY A 147 -15.43 -4.70 6.75
N SER A 148 -16.73 -4.54 6.56
CA SER A 148 -17.39 -4.75 5.29
C SER A 148 -16.98 -3.68 4.25
N VAL A 149 -17.23 -4.00 2.97
CA VAL A 149 -17.07 -3.05 1.86
C VAL A 149 -17.97 -1.83 2.06
N GLU A 150 -19.17 -2.04 2.61
CA GLU A 150 -20.12 -0.95 2.93
C GLU A 150 -19.54 -0.01 3.99
N GLU A 151 -19.00 -0.55 5.08
CA GLU A 151 -18.40 0.28 6.13
C GLU A 151 -17.17 1.05 5.63
N LEU A 152 -16.36 0.44 4.75
CA LEU A 152 -15.24 1.13 4.09
C LEU A 152 -15.75 2.27 3.19
N GLY A 153 -16.79 2.01 2.38
CA GLY A 153 -17.41 3.01 1.51
C GLY A 153 -17.99 4.19 2.31
N ARG A 154 -18.71 3.90 3.40
CA ARG A 154 -19.22 4.91 4.34
C ARG A 154 -18.08 5.73 4.95
N ALA A 155 -16.99 5.10 5.40
CA ALA A 155 -15.85 5.81 5.96
C ALA A 155 -15.20 6.78 4.93
N HIS A 156 -15.03 6.34 3.68
CA HIS A 156 -14.53 7.21 2.61
C HIS A 156 -15.51 8.30 2.19
N TRP A 157 -16.81 8.07 2.35
CA TRP A 157 -17.84 9.07 2.12
C TRP A 157 -17.85 10.10 3.25
N ASP A 158 -18.02 9.67 4.49
CA ASP A 158 -18.14 10.57 5.64
C ASP A 158 -16.80 11.22 6.04
N LEU A 159 -15.69 10.80 5.40
CA LEU A 159 -14.32 11.20 5.70
C LEU A 159 -13.95 10.92 7.16
N LEU A 160 -14.48 9.82 7.66
CA LEU A 160 -14.23 9.26 8.98
C LEU A 160 -13.26 8.09 8.85
N LEU A 161 -12.69 7.66 9.97
CA LEU A 161 -11.93 6.42 9.98
C LEU A 161 -12.88 5.23 9.79
N GLY A 162 -12.43 4.24 9.04
CA GLY A 162 -13.15 2.98 8.86
C GLY A 162 -13.36 2.23 10.17
N PRO A 163 -14.24 1.22 10.18
CA PRO A 163 -14.41 0.36 11.34
C PRO A 163 -13.04 -0.21 11.73
N LYS A 164 -12.61 0.08 12.97
CA LYS A 164 -11.48 -0.58 13.63
C LYS A 164 -11.65 -2.08 13.43
N LEU A 165 -10.57 -2.82 13.20
CA LEU A 165 -10.42 -4.13 13.83
C LEU A 165 -8.97 -4.65 13.76
N ASN A 166 -8.19 -4.44 12.70
CA ASN A 166 -6.74 -4.72 12.67
C ASN A 166 -6.02 -3.97 11.53
N SER A 167 -4.78 -3.53 11.76
CA SER A 167 -3.86 -3.16 10.66
C SER A 167 -3.57 -4.37 9.76
N PRO A 168 -3.14 -4.18 8.50
CA PRO A 168 -2.69 -5.27 7.62
C PRO A 168 -1.60 -6.16 8.25
N SER A 169 -0.81 -5.60 9.15
CA SER A 169 0.19 -6.30 9.97
C SER A 169 -0.41 -7.13 11.13
N GLY A 170 -1.73 -7.13 11.32
CA GLY A 170 -2.42 -7.84 12.40
C GLY A 170 -2.31 -7.19 13.78
N TYR A 171 -1.76 -5.97 13.88
CA TYR A 171 -1.74 -5.21 15.13
C TYR A 171 -3.05 -4.44 15.32
N PRO A 172 -3.62 -4.42 16.54
CA PRO A 172 -4.70 -3.51 16.88
C PRO A 172 -4.19 -2.07 16.84
N ASP A 173 -5.03 -1.14 16.38
CA ASP A 173 -4.72 0.28 16.39
C ASP A 173 -4.56 0.79 17.83
N LYS A 174 -3.38 1.31 18.15
CA LYS A 174 -3.00 1.73 19.51
C LYS A 174 -3.54 3.11 19.91
N THR A 175 -4.12 3.87 18.98
CA THR A 175 -4.36 5.32 19.16
C THR A 175 -5.84 5.73 19.21
N GLY A 176 -6.77 4.77 19.31
CA GLY A 176 -8.21 5.08 19.28
C GLY A 176 -8.72 5.48 17.89
N ILE A 177 -10.05 5.56 17.72
CA ILE A 177 -10.65 6.17 16.52
C ILE A 177 -11.10 7.58 16.92
N PRO A 178 -10.51 8.64 16.34
CA PRO A 178 -11.14 9.94 16.27
C PRO A 178 -12.59 9.82 15.79
N ILE A 179 -13.54 10.26 16.63
CA ILE A 179 -14.98 10.26 16.31
C ILE A 179 -15.38 11.43 15.41
N GLU A 180 -14.49 12.39 15.23
CA GLU A 180 -14.69 13.57 14.39
C GLU A 180 -13.84 13.50 13.12
N LYS A 181 -14.40 14.06 12.05
CA LYS A 181 -13.69 14.29 10.80
C LYS A 181 -12.49 15.20 11.02
N PHE A 182 -11.33 14.82 10.49
CA PHE A 182 -10.16 15.70 10.51
C PHE A 182 -10.46 17.01 9.75
N PRO A 183 -10.16 18.21 10.30
CA PRO A 183 -10.58 19.49 9.71
C PRO A 183 -10.15 19.70 8.25
N ALA A 184 -8.99 19.17 7.86
CA ALA A 184 -8.49 19.28 6.48
C ALA A 184 -8.99 18.17 5.53
N SER A 185 -9.90 17.31 5.97
CA SER A 185 -10.47 16.26 5.13
C SER A 185 -11.41 16.85 4.08
N MET A 186 -11.17 16.51 2.81
CA MET A 186 -11.98 16.96 1.69
C MET A 186 -12.40 15.80 0.79
N HIS A 187 -13.59 15.94 0.17
CA HIS A 187 -14.01 15.02 -0.86
C HIS A 187 -13.25 15.33 -2.15
N LEU A 188 -12.43 14.38 -2.56
CA LEU A 188 -11.95 14.32 -3.93
C LEU A 188 -12.97 13.53 -4.74
N LEU A 189 -13.97 14.22 -5.29
CA LEU A 189 -14.91 13.63 -6.24
C LEU A 189 -14.15 13.38 -7.55
N SER A 190 -13.70 12.14 -7.75
CA SER A 190 -12.97 11.77 -8.95
C SER A 190 -13.97 11.61 -10.09
N PRO A 191 -13.69 12.15 -11.29
CA PRO A 191 -14.47 11.80 -12.47
C PRO A 191 -14.23 10.36 -12.92
N SER A 192 -13.19 9.69 -12.40
CA SER A 192 -12.86 8.32 -12.77
C SER A 192 -13.71 7.33 -11.97
N ALA A 193 -14.47 6.52 -12.70
CA ALA A 193 -15.22 5.41 -12.14
C ALA A 193 -14.29 4.42 -11.41
N ILE A 194 -13.12 4.08 -11.98
CA ILE A 194 -12.13 3.21 -11.33
C ILE A 194 -11.68 3.80 -9.98
N SER A 195 -11.39 5.10 -9.94
CA SER A 195 -10.96 5.75 -8.69
C SER A 195 -12.05 5.71 -7.62
N ASN A 196 -13.31 5.90 -8.01
CA ASN A 196 -14.45 5.82 -7.09
C ASN A 196 -14.69 4.39 -6.60
N ALA A 197 -14.49 3.38 -7.45
CA ALA A 197 -14.60 1.98 -7.06
C ALA A 197 -13.51 1.57 -6.05
N ILE A 198 -12.26 2.04 -6.22
CA ILE A 198 -11.15 1.74 -5.29
C ILE A 198 -11.44 2.22 -3.85
N VAL A 199 -12.21 3.31 -3.70
CA VAL A 199 -12.59 3.86 -2.38
C VAL A 199 -14.01 3.44 -1.96
N GLY A 200 -14.60 2.43 -2.61
CA GLY A 200 -15.89 1.86 -2.23
C GLY A 200 -17.11 2.76 -2.46
N ARG A 201 -17.02 3.78 -3.32
CA ARG A 201 -18.16 4.68 -3.62
C ARG A 201 -19.14 4.10 -4.62
N ILE A 202 -18.64 3.33 -5.57
CA ILE A 202 -19.45 2.60 -6.53
C ILE A 202 -18.95 1.15 -6.62
N PRO A 203 -19.80 0.18 -6.97
CA PRO A 203 -19.37 -1.20 -7.14
C PRO A 203 -18.32 -1.33 -8.25
N TYR A 204 -17.37 -2.25 -8.08
CA TYR A 204 -16.43 -2.60 -9.15
C TYR A 204 -17.15 -3.12 -10.41
N SER A 205 -18.29 -3.80 -10.23
CA SER A 205 -19.13 -4.34 -11.30
C SER A 205 -19.92 -3.28 -12.07
N ASP A 206 -19.88 -2.01 -11.66
CA ASP A 206 -20.58 -0.93 -12.36
C ASP A 206 -20.08 -0.80 -13.81
N LEU A 207 -21.02 -0.60 -14.74
CA LEU A 207 -20.71 -0.53 -16.17
C LEU A 207 -19.73 0.60 -16.51
N SER A 208 -19.76 1.71 -15.78
CA SER A 208 -18.80 2.81 -15.96
C SER A 208 -17.38 2.39 -15.58
N VAL A 209 -17.23 1.59 -14.52
CA VAL A 209 -15.94 1.03 -14.09
C VAL A 209 -15.42 0.06 -15.14
N GLN A 210 -16.26 -0.88 -15.58
CA GLN A 210 -15.90 -1.86 -16.61
C GLN A 210 -15.53 -1.19 -17.94
N SER A 211 -16.23 -0.12 -18.32
CA SER A 211 -15.93 0.66 -19.52
C SER A 211 -14.58 1.38 -19.42
N GLU A 212 -14.28 2.01 -18.28
CA GLU A 212 -12.96 2.61 -18.05
C GLU A 212 -11.84 1.57 -18.06
N LEU A 213 -12.06 0.39 -17.45
CA LEU A 213 -11.09 -0.70 -17.42
C LEU A 213 -10.81 -1.24 -18.82
N ALA A 214 -11.84 -1.40 -19.65
CA ALA A 214 -11.70 -1.83 -21.04
C ALA A 214 -10.83 -0.86 -21.85
N VAL A 215 -10.94 0.45 -21.60
CA VAL A 215 -10.06 1.46 -22.22
C VAL A 215 -8.64 1.40 -21.63
N LEU A 216 -8.51 1.27 -20.31
CA LEU A 216 -7.23 1.28 -19.61
C LEU A 216 -6.37 0.05 -19.95
N PHE A 217 -6.99 -1.13 -20.06
CA PHE A 217 -6.29 -2.39 -20.34
C PHE A 217 -6.44 -2.85 -21.79
N GLY A 218 -7.22 -2.14 -22.61
CA GLY A 218 -7.38 -2.43 -24.03
C GLY A 218 -6.14 -2.09 -24.87
N HIS A 219 -6.21 -2.48 -26.15
CA HIS A 219 -5.10 -2.30 -27.10
C HIS A 219 -4.96 -0.85 -27.61
N ASN A 220 -5.99 -0.02 -27.49
CA ASN A 220 -5.95 1.37 -27.97
C ASN A 220 -5.16 2.28 -27.01
N LYS A 221 -3.88 2.48 -27.34
CA LYS A 221 -2.95 3.33 -26.57
C LYS A 221 -3.42 4.78 -26.47
N ASP A 222 -3.99 5.34 -27.52
CA ASP A 222 -4.40 6.76 -27.54
C ASP A 222 -5.62 6.99 -26.66
N ALA A 223 -6.59 6.07 -26.70
CA ALA A 223 -7.74 6.10 -25.80
C ALA A 223 -7.31 6.01 -24.33
N ARG A 224 -6.37 5.11 -24.01
CA ARG A 224 -5.78 4.99 -22.67
C ARG A 224 -5.09 6.29 -22.22
N VAL A 225 -4.24 6.88 -23.07
CA VAL A 225 -3.54 8.13 -22.74
C VAL A 225 -4.52 9.28 -22.55
N LYS A 226 -5.57 9.36 -23.39
CA LYS A 226 -6.62 10.37 -23.29
C LYS A 226 -7.39 10.24 -21.96
N LEU A 227 -7.79 9.02 -21.58
CA LEU A 227 -8.45 8.73 -20.30
C LEU A 227 -7.61 9.23 -19.12
N ILE A 228 -6.33 8.84 -19.06
CA ILE A 228 -5.41 9.23 -17.98
C ILE A 228 -5.25 10.76 -17.91
N ARG A 229 -5.06 11.42 -19.06
CA ARG A 229 -4.89 12.88 -19.12
C ARG A 229 -6.14 13.62 -18.67
N ASN A 230 -7.32 13.18 -19.09
CA ASN A 230 -8.59 13.78 -18.69
C ASN A 230 -8.82 13.65 -17.19
N ASN A 231 -8.60 12.45 -16.64
CA ASN A 231 -8.73 12.20 -15.20
C ASN A 231 -7.80 13.13 -14.41
N ARG A 232 -6.53 13.25 -14.82
CA ARG A 232 -5.57 14.17 -14.19
C ARG A 232 -6.02 15.63 -14.27
N LYS A 233 -6.47 16.08 -15.44
CA LYS A 233 -6.92 17.47 -15.66
C LYS A 233 -8.08 17.83 -14.72
N CYS A 234 -9.10 16.97 -14.65
CA CYS A 234 -10.26 17.18 -13.80
C CYS A 234 -9.92 17.15 -12.31
N MET A 235 -9.06 16.21 -11.88
CA MET A 235 -8.58 16.15 -10.49
C MET A 235 -7.85 17.43 -10.08
N LEU A 236 -6.98 17.96 -10.94
CA LEU A 236 -6.29 19.23 -10.69
C LEU A 236 -7.27 20.40 -10.59
N ALA A 237 -8.31 20.42 -11.42
CA ALA A 237 -9.35 21.45 -11.35
C ALA A 237 -10.13 21.36 -10.02
N GLN A 238 -10.45 20.15 -9.54
CA GLN A 238 -11.15 19.96 -8.28
C GLN A 238 -10.32 20.42 -7.07
N VAL A 239 -9.03 20.09 -7.06
CA VAL A 239 -8.12 20.56 -5.99
C VAL A 239 -8.07 22.08 -5.95
N LYS A 240 -7.97 22.75 -7.10
CA LYS A 240 -7.97 24.22 -7.16
C LYS A 240 -9.25 24.84 -6.58
N LYS A 241 -10.42 24.25 -6.87
CA LYS A 241 -11.72 24.72 -6.33
C LYS A 241 -11.83 24.59 -4.82
N ASN A 242 -11.17 23.58 -4.24
CA ASN A 242 -11.27 23.29 -2.80
C ASN A 242 -10.20 23.99 -1.95
N VAL A 243 -9.22 24.68 -2.58
CA VAL A 243 -8.13 25.41 -1.90
C VAL A 243 -8.33 26.94 -2.00
N ALA A 244 -9.20 27.39 -2.90
CA ALA A 244 -9.65 28.77 -3.00
C ALA A 244 -10.79 29.03 -2.01
#